data_AF-A0A951KXL7-F1
#
_entry.id   AF-A0A951KXL7-F1
#
_cell.length_a   1.000
_cell.length_b   1.000
_cell.length_c   1.000
_cell.angle_alpha   90.00
_cell.angle_beta   90.00
_cell.angle_gamma   90.00
#
_symmetry.space_group_name_H-M   'P 1'
#
loop_
_entity.id
_entity.type
_entity.pdbx_description
1 polymer ?
#
loop_
_entity_poly.entity_id
_entity_poly.type
_entity_poly.pdbx_seq_one_letter_code
_entity_poly.pdbx_strand_id
1 'polypeptide(L)'
;MSACGTSDHPAGAGTTKALAAPSSSSGGRAAATPRPPVIRAGRTIRRFSGTGNAAIGTLSQKNAIVLQWSTSAPRFQLFTAQGFLILDSHARAGRLRLAAGDYSRLRVASPARWTLLLRASA
;
A
#
# COMPACT_ATOMS: atom_id res chain seq x y z
N MET A 1 -17.03 75.65 -14.78
CA MET A 1 -18.42 76.17 -14.87
C MET A 1 -19.33 74.98 -15.10
N SER A 2 -20.42 74.87 -14.34
CA SER A 2 -21.65 74.10 -14.64
C SER A 2 -21.54 72.57 -14.86
N ALA A 3 -22.51 71.73 -14.50
CA ALA A 3 -23.61 71.83 -13.53
C ALA A 3 -24.19 70.42 -13.28
N CYS A 4 -25.12 70.34 -12.33
CA CYS A 4 -26.25 69.41 -12.15
C CYS A 4 -26.59 68.38 -13.26
N GLY A 5 -27.22 67.24 -12.94
CA GLY A 5 -27.77 66.84 -11.64
C GLY A 5 -28.58 65.53 -11.66
N THR A 6 -29.09 65.17 -10.49
CA THR A 6 -29.78 63.94 -10.08
C THR A 6 -31.20 63.76 -10.65
N SER A 7 -31.65 62.50 -10.83
CA SER A 7 -33.03 61.95 -10.60
C SER A 7 -33.24 60.66 -11.44
N ASP A 8 -34.02 59.63 -11.05
CA ASP A 8 -34.52 59.18 -9.73
C ASP A 8 -34.91 57.66 -9.79
N HIS A 9 -35.27 57.07 -8.66
CA HIS A 9 -35.66 55.67 -8.33
C HIS A 9 -37.06 55.24 -8.88
N PRO A 10 -37.70 54.10 -8.50
CA PRO A 10 -37.30 52.95 -7.64
C PRO A 10 -37.48 51.58 -8.38
N ALA A 11 -37.71 50.38 -7.81
CA ALA A 11 -37.88 49.82 -6.45
C ALA A 11 -37.46 48.33 -6.44
N GLY A 12 -37.26 47.70 -5.26
CA GLY A 12 -37.08 46.23 -5.16
C GLY A 12 -36.49 45.70 -3.85
N ALA A 13 -37.23 45.75 -2.75
CA ALA A 13 -36.77 45.28 -1.44
C ALA A 13 -36.69 43.74 -1.36
N GLY A 14 -35.59 43.22 -0.78
CA GLY A 14 -35.35 41.79 -0.57
C GLY A 14 -34.44 41.53 0.63
N THR A 15 -34.90 41.89 1.83
CA THR A 15 -34.13 41.70 3.07
C THR A 15 -34.17 40.24 3.54
N THR A 16 -33.00 39.59 3.63
CA THR A 16 -32.73 38.57 4.65
C THR A 16 -31.34 38.77 5.25
N LYS A 17 -31.22 38.42 6.55
CA LYS A 17 -30.11 38.82 7.42
C LYS A 17 -28.78 38.14 7.09
N ALA A 18 -27.70 38.88 7.37
CA ALA A 18 -26.34 38.38 7.36
C ALA A 18 -26.08 37.29 8.42
N LEU A 19 -25.11 36.42 8.11
CA LEU A 19 -24.20 35.82 9.08
C LEU A 19 -22.86 35.59 8.39
N ALA A 20 -21.78 36.07 9.00
CA ALA A 20 -20.44 35.97 8.44
C ALA A 20 -19.96 34.50 8.44
N ALA A 21 -19.48 34.03 7.29
CA ALA A 21 -18.72 32.79 7.21
C ALA A 21 -17.23 33.11 7.46
N PRO A 22 -16.61 32.59 8.54
CA PRO A 22 -15.18 32.78 8.77
C PRO A 22 -14.33 31.99 7.77
N SER A 23 -13.10 32.45 7.58
CA SER A 23 -12.14 31.97 6.57
C SER A 23 -11.92 30.46 6.59
N SER A 24 -12.41 29.78 5.55
CA SER A 24 -12.06 28.38 5.26
C SER A 24 -10.65 28.27 4.67
N SER A 25 -9.64 28.18 5.52
CA SER A 25 -8.30 27.70 5.15
C SER A 25 -7.92 26.47 5.98
N SER A 26 -8.53 25.35 5.58
CA SER A 26 -7.98 23.99 5.64
C SER A 26 -6.97 23.71 6.77
N GLY A 27 -7.50 23.29 7.92
CA GLY A 27 -6.69 22.67 8.97
C GLY A 27 -5.85 21.52 8.39
N GLY A 28 -4.53 21.62 8.54
CA GLY A 28 -3.57 20.63 8.06
C GLY A 28 -3.71 19.31 8.81
N ARG A 29 -4.67 18.48 8.39
CA ARG A 29 -4.77 17.08 8.84
C ARG A 29 -3.62 16.31 8.21
N ALA A 30 -2.45 16.40 8.85
CA ALA A 30 -1.29 15.58 8.51
C ALA A 30 -1.76 14.12 8.41
N ALA A 31 -1.73 13.58 7.20
CA ALA A 31 -2.15 12.22 6.94
C ALA A 31 -1.20 11.31 7.72
N ALA A 32 -1.68 10.77 8.85
CA ALA A 32 -0.91 9.86 9.68
C ALA A 32 -0.47 8.69 8.79
N THR A 33 0.82 8.69 8.42
CA THR A 33 1.37 7.69 7.50
C THR A 33 1.10 6.32 8.12
N PRO A 34 0.36 5.42 7.44
CA PRO A 34 0.00 4.14 8.03
C PRO A 34 1.27 3.41 8.45
N ARG A 35 1.50 3.31 9.76
CA ARG A 35 2.69 2.63 10.29
C ARG A 35 2.62 1.19 9.80
N PRO A 36 3.61 0.70 9.03
CA PRO A 36 3.51 -0.63 8.43
C PRO A 36 3.25 -1.69 9.52
N PRO A 37 2.32 -2.63 9.30
CA PRO A 37 2.01 -3.64 10.30
C PRO A 37 3.28 -4.41 10.66
N VAL A 38 3.61 -4.45 11.95
CA VAL A 38 4.85 -5.07 12.42
C VAL A 38 4.68 -6.60 12.41
N ILE A 39 4.95 -7.20 11.25
CA ILE A 39 4.96 -8.65 11.10
C ILE A 39 6.17 -9.21 11.86
N ARG A 40 5.89 -9.75 13.06
CA ARG A 40 6.86 -10.47 13.91
C ARG A 40 7.21 -11.79 13.26
N ALA A 41 8.51 -12.04 13.07
CA ALA A 41 9.02 -13.22 12.42
C ALA A 41 9.98 -13.96 13.36
N GLY A 42 9.64 -15.20 13.72
CA GLY A 42 10.40 -16.04 14.63
C GLY A 42 11.63 -16.68 14.00
N ARG A 43 11.93 -17.92 14.38
CA ARG A 43 13.06 -18.70 13.84
C ARG A 43 12.91 -18.88 12.32
N THR A 44 14.01 -18.75 11.58
CA THR A 44 14.06 -19.11 10.16
C THR A 44 13.87 -20.62 10.00
N ILE A 45 12.90 -21.02 9.19
CA ILE A 45 12.56 -22.41 8.87
C ILE A 45 13.29 -22.85 7.60
N ARG A 46 13.26 -22.00 6.55
CA ARG A 46 13.94 -22.25 5.27
C ARG A 46 14.43 -20.94 4.65
N ARG A 47 15.47 -21.04 3.83
CA ARG A 47 15.98 -19.97 2.96
C ARG A 47 16.03 -20.48 1.53
N PHE A 48 15.60 -19.65 0.60
CA PHE A 48 15.77 -19.85 -0.84
C PHE A 48 16.42 -18.61 -1.43
N SER A 49 17.17 -18.77 -2.50
CA SER A 49 17.82 -17.67 -3.22
C SER A 49 17.93 -18.04 -4.69
N GLY A 50 17.80 -17.06 -5.56
CA GLY A 50 17.81 -17.28 -7.00
C GLY A 50 18.06 -15.98 -7.77
N THR A 51 18.04 -16.09 -9.09
CA THR A 51 18.15 -14.96 -10.01
C THR A 51 17.12 -15.13 -11.09
N GLY A 52 16.43 -14.05 -11.48
CA GLY A 52 15.39 -14.16 -12.49
C GLY A 52 14.17 -14.93 -11.99
N ASN A 53 13.46 -15.55 -12.94
CA ASN A 53 12.32 -16.43 -12.66
C ASN A 53 12.82 -17.81 -12.23
N ALA A 54 12.41 -18.33 -11.07
CA ALA A 54 12.74 -19.70 -10.67
C ALA A 54 11.67 -20.35 -9.79
N ALA A 55 11.62 -21.68 -9.83
CA ALA A 55 10.72 -22.49 -9.02
C ALA A 55 11.35 -22.77 -7.64
N ILE A 56 10.56 -22.59 -6.58
CA ILE A 56 10.92 -22.91 -5.19
C ILE A 56 10.55 -24.37 -4.88
N GLY A 57 9.57 -24.93 -5.58
CA GLY A 57 8.95 -26.21 -5.28
C GLY A 57 7.72 -26.06 -4.37
N THR A 58 7.39 -27.10 -3.62
CA THR A 58 6.21 -27.11 -2.75
C THR A 58 6.55 -26.74 -1.31
N LEU A 59 5.73 -25.88 -0.71
CA LEU A 59 5.76 -25.57 0.73
C LEU A 59 4.47 -26.06 1.39
N SER A 60 4.54 -27.21 2.05
CA SER A 60 3.54 -27.63 3.03
C SER A 60 3.87 -26.99 4.38
N GLN A 61 2.94 -26.28 4.99
CA GLN A 61 3.13 -25.64 6.30
C GLN A 61 1.95 -25.92 7.23
N LYS A 62 2.19 -26.69 8.30
CA LYS A 62 1.19 -27.01 9.33
C LYS A 62 0.76 -25.80 10.18
N ASN A 63 1.54 -24.71 10.15
CA ASN A 63 1.32 -23.50 10.92
C ASN A 63 1.47 -22.28 10.01
N ALA A 64 0.87 -21.14 10.40
CA ALA A 64 1.12 -19.88 9.73
C ALA A 64 2.61 -19.50 9.80
N ILE A 65 3.14 -18.95 8.69
CA ILE A 65 4.54 -18.54 8.58
C ILE A 65 4.65 -17.09 8.10
N VAL A 66 5.83 -16.49 8.30
CA VAL A 66 6.19 -15.21 7.72
C VAL A 66 7.17 -15.45 6.58
N LEU A 67 6.75 -15.10 5.37
CA LEU A 67 7.61 -15.02 4.21
C LEU A 67 8.23 -13.62 4.17
N GLN A 68 9.54 -13.53 4.31
CA GLN A 68 10.32 -12.32 4.11
C GLN A 68 11.08 -12.42 2.79
N TRP A 69 10.97 -11.42 1.93
CA TRP A 69 11.70 -11.36 0.65
C TRP A 69 12.70 -10.20 0.62
N SER A 70 13.70 -10.33 -0.24
CA SER A 70 14.63 -9.28 -0.64
C SER A 70 15.02 -9.51 -2.10
N THR A 71 15.16 -8.45 -2.90
CA THR A 71 15.56 -8.48 -4.30
C THR A 71 16.42 -7.26 -4.66
N SER A 72 17.34 -7.45 -5.60
CA SER A 72 18.27 -6.42 -6.08
C SER A 72 17.63 -5.40 -7.05
N ALA A 73 16.39 -5.63 -7.50
CA ALA A 73 15.64 -4.72 -8.36
C ALA A 73 14.21 -4.51 -7.85
N PRO A 74 13.55 -3.37 -8.13
CA PRO A 74 12.12 -3.25 -7.92
C PRO A 74 11.36 -4.27 -8.79
N ARG A 75 10.25 -4.79 -8.26
CA ARG A 75 9.43 -5.91 -8.77
C ARG A 75 9.85 -7.31 -8.28
N PHE A 76 8.98 -7.88 -7.45
CA PHE A 76 9.04 -9.22 -6.90
C PHE A 76 7.63 -9.81 -6.88
N GLN A 77 7.41 -10.87 -7.64
CA GLN A 77 6.13 -11.56 -7.75
C GLN A 77 6.30 -13.02 -7.29
N LEU A 78 5.35 -13.52 -6.49
CA LEU A 78 5.31 -14.91 -6.02
C LEU A 78 3.94 -15.51 -6.32
N PHE A 79 3.93 -16.66 -6.98
CA PHE A 79 2.71 -17.33 -7.42
C PHE A 79 2.80 -18.85 -7.29
N THR A 80 1.65 -19.51 -7.13
CA THR A 80 1.54 -20.98 -7.22
C THR A 80 1.47 -21.43 -8.69
N ALA A 81 1.59 -22.74 -8.94
CA ALA A 81 1.41 -23.26 -10.30
C ALA A 81 -0.03 -23.14 -10.83
N GLN A 82 -1.03 -22.94 -9.98
CA GLN A 82 -2.41 -22.61 -10.40
C GLN A 82 -2.55 -21.16 -10.91
N GLY A 83 -1.46 -20.39 -10.95
CA GLY A 83 -1.48 -18.98 -11.35
C GLY A 83 -1.96 -18.03 -10.24
N PHE A 84 -2.22 -18.53 -9.03
CA PHE A 84 -2.64 -17.69 -7.91
C PHE A 84 -1.47 -16.82 -7.44
N LEU A 85 -1.62 -15.50 -7.57
CA LEU A 85 -0.65 -14.49 -7.15
C LEU A 85 -0.74 -14.27 -5.64
N ILE A 86 0.24 -14.80 -4.91
CA ILE A 86 0.33 -14.68 -3.44
C ILE A 86 0.87 -13.29 -3.04
N LEU A 87 1.81 -12.77 -3.83
CA LEU A 87 2.47 -11.51 -3.59
C LEU A 87 2.81 -10.86 -4.92
N ASP A 88 2.43 -9.60 -5.07
CA ASP A 88 3.05 -8.66 -5.99
C ASP A 88 3.63 -7.50 -5.18
N SER A 89 4.88 -7.14 -5.43
CA SER A 89 5.50 -6.01 -4.75
C SER A 89 6.55 -5.34 -5.60
N HIS A 90 6.47 -4.02 -5.69
CA HIS A 90 7.54 -3.19 -6.24
C HIS A 90 8.65 -2.89 -5.22
N ALA A 91 8.46 -3.26 -3.94
CA ALA A 91 9.44 -3.05 -2.90
C ALA A 91 10.63 -4.02 -2.99
N ARG A 92 11.85 -3.49 -2.81
CA ARG A 92 13.09 -4.28 -2.80
C ARG A 92 13.16 -5.32 -1.68
N ALA A 93 12.39 -5.15 -0.62
CA ALA A 93 12.24 -6.13 0.45
C ALA A 93 10.88 -5.97 1.14
N GLY A 94 10.44 -6.98 1.87
CA GLY A 94 9.23 -6.91 2.66
C GLY A 94 8.93 -8.19 3.42
N ARG A 95 7.76 -8.23 4.07
CA ARG A 95 7.23 -9.39 4.80
C ARG A 95 5.75 -9.59 4.48
N LEU A 96 5.34 -10.84 4.38
CA LEU A 96 3.97 -11.29 4.19
C LEU A 96 3.72 -12.45 5.16
N ARG A 97 2.57 -12.45 5.84
CA ARG A 97 2.13 -13.61 6.62
C ARG A 97 1.36 -14.54 5.69
N LEU A 98 1.79 -15.80 5.61
CA LEU A 98 1.07 -16.88 4.96
C LEU A 98 0.32 -17.68 6.02
N ALA A 99 -0.86 -18.18 5.68
CA ALA A 99 -1.62 -19.08 6.52
C ALA A 99 -0.94 -20.46 6.61
N ALA A 100 -1.46 -21.34 7.47
CA ALA A 100 -1.19 -22.77 7.35
C ALA A 100 -1.83 -23.30 6.06
N GLY A 101 -1.16 -24.21 5.37
CA GLY A 101 -1.65 -24.78 4.11
C GLY A 101 -0.54 -25.28 3.18
N ASP A 102 -0.97 -25.80 2.02
CA ASP A 102 -0.11 -26.42 1.01
C ASP A 102 0.06 -25.53 -0.22
N TYR A 103 1.18 -24.82 -0.27
CA TYR A 103 1.56 -23.97 -1.39
C TYR A 103 2.38 -24.76 -2.40
N SER A 104 1.69 -25.44 -3.32
CA SER A 104 2.32 -26.32 -4.31
C SER A 104 2.96 -25.59 -5.47
N ARG A 105 4.14 -26.08 -5.89
CA ARG A 105 4.90 -25.61 -7.09
C ARG A 105 5.02 -24.07 -7.15
N LEU A 106 5.46 -23.47 -6.05
CA LEU A 106 5.70 -22.03 -5.96
C LEU A 106 6.80 -21.58 -6.92
N ARG A 107 6.60 -20.40 -7.49
CA ARG A 107 7.50 -19.77 -8.46
C ARG A 107 7.66 -18.29 -8.12
N VAL A 108 8.90 -17.81 -8.21
CA VAL A 108 9.24 -16.39 -8.16
C VAL A 108 9.34 -15.88 -9.59
N ALA A 109 8.83 -14.68 -9.83
CA ALA A 109 9.28 -13.83 -10.93
C ALA A 109 9.87 -12.52 -10.37
N SER A 110 11.12 -12.24 -10.69
CA SER A 110 11.80 -10.99 -10.38
C SER A 110 12.91 -10.79 -11.41
N PRO A 111 13.17 -9.57 -11.91
CA PRO A 111 14.17 -9.35 -12.96
C PRO A 111 15.62 -9.45 -12.46
N ALA A 112 15.86 -9.68 -11.17
CA ALA A 112 17.20 -9.66 -10.56
C ALA A 112 17.42 -10.80 -9.56
N ARG A 113 18.55 -10.73 -8.83
CA ARG A 113 18.87 -11.63 -7.72
C ARG A 113 17.90 -11.40 -6.57
N TRP A 114 17.44 -12.49 -5.96
CA TRP A 114 16.49 -12.45 -4.86
C TRP A 114 16.82 -13.48 -3.77
N THR A 115 16.26 -13.26 -2.59
CA THR A 115 16.32 -14.15 -1.43
C THR A 115 14.95 -14.18 -0.75
N LEU A 116 14.50 -15.37 -0.40
CA LEU A 116 13.29 -15.65 0.36
C LEU A 116 13.65 -16.35 1.66
N LEU A 117 13.10 -15.87 2.76
CA LEU A 117 13.23 -16.43 4.09
C LEU A 117 11.84 -16.80 4.59
N LEU A 118 11.61 -18.08 4.84
CA LEU A 118 10.44 -18.53 5.57
C LEU A 118 10.81 -18.57 7.04
N ARG A 119 10.02 -17.89 7.87
CA ARG A 119 10.22 -17.81 9.32
C ARG A 119 8.93 -18.27 9.99
N ALA A 120 9.02 -18.90 11.16
CA ALA A 120 7.83 -19.19 11.95
C ALA A 120 7.07 -17.89 12.23
N SER A 121 5.73 -17.91 12.17
CA SER A 121 4.99 -16.84 12.85
C SER A 121 5.24 -16.96 14.35
N ALA A 122 5.29 -15.80 15.02
CA ALA A 122 5.59 -15.64 16.44
C ALA A 122 4.49 -14.81 17.10
#